data_AF-A0A2E0VFD2-F1
#
_entry.id   AF-A0A2E0VFD2-F1
#
_cell.length_a   1.000
_cell.length_b   1.000
_cell.length_c   1.000
_cell.angle_alpha   90.00
_cell.angle_beta   90.00
_cell.angle_gamma   90.00
#
_symmetry.space_group_name_H-M   'P 1'
#
loop_
_entity.id
_entity.type
_entity.pdbx_description
1 polymer ?
#
loop_
_entity_poly.entity_id
_entity_poly.type
_entity_poly.pdbx_seq_one_letter_code
_entity_poly.pdbx_strand_id
1 'polypeptide(L)'
;MLRRAVLLGQYCGLPAVELLMHGLVVVRPLLGQGTGHDRRRVLGVMLVRALFFAALAALGGWMLLLGYAAAYLVFLSVLGFMDSFQHRYLLLTGLDAGRAESPTRDTGRFPTGYFSRQYEDQHTYSNLLSARWPRLNLLVLNFAYHNVHHQKPMEPWYRLPALHRDAIAGDEPVQELPIGQQIRDYWRYRVARVMAPATDSLDSSANIGAAGVSFLTPL
;
A
#
# COMPACT_ATOMS: atom_id res chain seq x y z
N MET A 1 18.92 -5.05 -16.23
CA MET A 1 18.00 -6.20 -16.41
C MET A 1 16.79 -6.14 -15.48
N LEU A 2 16.99 -6.01 -14.15
CA LEU A 2 15.90 -5.94 -13.15
C LEU A 2 14.79 -4.93 -13.48
N ARG A 3 15.14 -3.67 -13.78
CA ARG A 3 14.17 -2.63 -14.15
C ARG A 3 13.25 -3.07 -15.31
N ARG A 4 13.81 -3.67 -16.36
CA ARG A 4 13.03 -4.12 -17.52
C ARG A 4 12.08 -5.25 -17.15
N ALA A 5 12.51 -6.18 -16.30
CA ALA A 5 11.67 -7.27 -15.81
C ALA A 5 10.48 -6.74 -14.97
N VAL A 6 10.73 -5.79 -14.07
CA VAL A 6 9.66 -5.16 -13.27
C VAL A 6 8.66 -4.43 -14.15
N LEU A 7 9.13 -3.60 -15.09
CA LEU A 7 8.26 -2.86 -16.01
C LEU A 7 7.44 -3.81 -16.91
N LEU A 8 8.04 -4.91 -17.37
CA LEU A 8 7.35 -5.93 -18.15
C LEU A 8 6.28 -6.66 -17.32
N GLY A 9 6.62 -7.06 -16.09
CA GLY A 9 5.66 -7.68 -15.17
C GLY A 9 4.47 -6.75 -14.89
N GLN A 10 4.75 -5.48 -14.61
CA GLN A 10 3.72 -4.47 -14.38
C GLN A 10 2.85 -4.23 -15.63
N TYR A 11 3.47 -4.23 -16.81
CA TYR A 11 2.74 -4.11 -18.08
C TYR A 11 1.74 -5.26 -18.25
N CYS A 12 2.14 -6.48 -17.89
CA CYS A 12 1.31 -7.69 -17.90
C CYS A 12 0.28 -7.75 -16.75
N GLY A 13 0.19 -6.73 -15.89
CA GLY A 13 -0.75 -6.67 -14.78
C GLY A 13 -0.33 -7.48 -13.55
N LEU A 14 0.91 -7.95 -13.48
CA LEU A 14 1.46 -8.56 -12.28
C LEU A 14 1.87 -7.45 -11.27
N PRO A 15 1.74 -7.69 -9.96
CA PRO A 15 2.17 -6.76 -8.91
C PRO A 15 3.70 -6.81 -8.74
N ALA A 16 4.42 -6.42 -9.79
CA ALA A 16 5.86 -6.64 -9.92
C ALA A 16 6.66 -5.73 -8.97
N VAL A 17 6.19 -4.51 -8.74
CA VAL A 17 6.81 -3.58 -7.77
C VAL A 17 6.61 -4.09 -6.36
N GLU A 18 5.41 -4.56 -6.02
CA GLU A 18 5.07 -5.08 -4.70
C GLU A 18 5.91 -6.33 -4.38
N LEU A 19 6.07 -7.23 -5.36
CA LEU A 19 6.96 -8.39 -5.25
C LEU A 19 8.43 -7.98 -5.04
N LEU A 20 8.92 -7.01 -5.82
CA LEU A 20 10.28 -6.51 -5.68
C LEU A 20 10.51 -5.94 -4.28
N MET A 21 9.62 -5.04 -3.85
CA MET A 21 9.74 -4.35 -2.57
C MET A 21 9.63 -5.33 -1.41
N HIS A 22 8.70 -6.29 -1.45
CA HIS A 22 8.60 -7.34 -0.44
C HIS A 22 9.86 -8.22 -0.39
N GLY A 23 10.44 -8.55 -1.56
CA GLY A 23 11.71 -9.26 -1.65
C GLY A 23 12.87 -8.47 -1.01
N LEU A 24 12.92 -7.15 -1.21
CA LEU A 24 13.94 -6.28 -0.61
C LEU A 24 13.90 -6.30 0.93
N VAL A 25 12.72 -6.35 1.55
CA VAL A 25 12.56 -6.45 3.01
C VAL A 25 13.22 -7.72 3.56
N VAL A 26 13.08 -8.83 2.84
CA VAL A 26 13.69 -10.11 3.22
C VAL A 26 15.20 -10.10 3.00
N VAL A 27 15.65 -9.53 1.88
CA VAL A 27 17.06 -9.61 1.45
C VAL A 27 17.95 -8.60 2.21
N ARG A 28 17.46 -7.40 2.52
CA ARG A 28 18.26 -6.33 3.16
C ARG A 28 19.02 -6.78 4.42
N PRO A 29 18.38 -7.39 5.44
CA PRO A 29 19.09 -7.85 6.64
C PRO A 29 20.11 -8.97 6.37
N LEU A 30 19.90 -9.75 5.30
CA LEU A 30 20.80 -10.84 4.89
C LEU A 30 22.06 -10.31 4.19
N LEU A 31 21.96 -9.15 3.52
CA LEU A 31 23.08 -8.44 2.90
C LEU A 31 23.86 -7.55 3.88
N GLY A 32 23.62 -7.67 5.18
CA GLY A 32 24.30 -6.88 6.21
C GLY A 32 23.71 -5.48 6.43
N GLN A 33 22.57 -5.17 5.80
CA GLN A 33 21.86 -3.89 5.97
C GLN A 33 20.75 -4.04 7.02
N GLY A 34 21.12 -4.42 8.25
CA GLY A 34 20.18 -4.61 9.36
C GLY A 34 20.88 -5.07 10.64
N THR A 35 20.14 -5.13 11.75
CA THR A 35 20.70 -5.59 13.03
C THR A 35 20.83 -7.12 13.07
N GLY A 36 21.63 -7.64 14.00
CA GLY A 36 21.67 -9.08 14.27
C GLY A 36 20.30 -9.66 14.69
N HIS A 37 19.44 -8.85 15.30
CA HIS A 37 18.06 -9.23 15.61
C HIS A 37 17.22 -9.38 14.34
N ASP A 38 17.29 -8.42 13.42
CA ASP A 38 16.53 -8.45 12.15
C ASP A 38 16.89 -9.67 11.31
N ARG A 39 18.19 -9.99 11.24
CA ARG A 39 18.66 -11.19 10.54
C ARG A 39 18.08 -12.47 11.14
N ARG A 40 18.10 -12.61 12.47
CA ARG A 40 17.51 -13.79 13.15
C ARG A 40 16.00 -13.86 12.91
N ARG A 41 15.30 -12.73 12.96
CA ARG A 41 13.86 -12.66 12.70
C ARG A 41 13.54 -13.10 11.28
N VAL A 42 14.25 -12.58 10.28
CA VAL A 42 14.04 -12.97 8.87
C VAL A 42 14.32 -14.45 8.67
N LEU A 43 15.43 -14.99 9.21
CA LEU A 43 15.75 -16.42 9.11
C LEU A 43 14.67 -17.29 9.78
N GLY A 44 14.17 -16.89 10.94
CA GLY A 44 13.08 -17.59 11.62
C GLY A 44 11.79 -17.60 10.79
N VAL A 45 11.40 -16.44 10.23
CA VAL A 45 10.23 -16.33 9.35
C VAL A 45 10.41 -17.18 8.08
N MET A 46 11.60 -17.17 7.47
CA MET A 46 11.90 -18.00 6.31
C MET A 46 11.82 -19.49 6.63
N LEU A 47 12.32 -19.92 7.78
CA LEU A 47 12.22 -21.31 8.23
C LEU A 47 10.75 -21.73 8.41
N VAL A 48 9.95 -20.94 9.12
CA VAL A 48 8.51 -21.22 9.32
C VAL A 48 7.78 -21.29 7.98
N ARG A 49 8.06 -20.36 7.05
CA ARG A 49 7.48 -20.38 5.71
C ARG A 49 7.92 -21.59 4.90
N ALA A 50 9.19 -21.99 4.97
CA ALA A 50 9.69 -23.18 4.29
C ALA A 50 8.99 -24.46 4.80
N LEU A 51 8.81 -24.59 6.11
CA LEU A 51 8.06 -25.69 6.72
C LEU A 51 6.59 -25.68 6.28
N PHE A 52 5.95 -24.51 6.24
CA PHE A 52 4.58 -24.36 5.74
C PHE A 52 4.45 -24.80 4.27
N PHE A 53 5.35 -24.36 3.39
CA PHE A 53 5.32 -24.76 1.98
C PHE A 53 5.67 -26.24 1.77
N ALA A 54 6.57 -26.81 2.58
CA ALA A 54 6.83 -28.24 2.58
C ALA A 54 5.58 -29.03 2.98
N ALA A 55 4.83 -28.56 3.99
CA ALA A 55 3.56 -29.16 4.38
C ALA A 55 2.50 -29.06 3.28
N LEU A 56 2.36 -27.91 2.61
CA LEU A 56 1.45 -27.77 1.46
C LEU A 56 1.83 -28.72 0.32
N ALA A 57 3.12 -28.83 0.00
CA ALA A 57 3.62 -29.74 -1.03
C ALA A 57 3.34 -31.21 -0.67
N ALA A 58 3.50 -31.58 0.61
CA ALA A 58 3.22 -32.93 1.08
C ALA A 58 1.71 -33.27 1.04
N LEU A 59 0.83 -32.30 1.29
CA LEU A 59 -0.62 -32.50 1.32
C LEU A 59 -1.27 -32.51 -0.08
N GLY A 60 -0.85 -31.62 -0.97
CA GLY A 60 -1.53 -31.36 -2.25
C GLY A 60 -0.61 -31.25 -3.46
N GLY A 61 0.68 -31.56 -3.30
CA GLY A 61 1.66 -31.51 -4.39
C GLY A 61 1.85 -30.11 -4.98
N TRP A 62 2.32 -30.07 -6.23
CA TRP A 62 2.61 -28.82 -6.93
C TRP A 62 1.37 -27.97 -7.23
N MET A 63 0.19 -28.60 -7.34
CA MET A 63 -1.07 -27.90 -7.65
C MET A 63 -1.48 -26.96 -6.51
N LEU A 64 -1.32 -27.41 -5.26
CA LEU A 64 -1.62 -26.59 -4.08
C LEU A 64 -0.64 -25.42 -3.94
N LEU A 65 0.64 -25.64 -4.28
CA LEU A 65 1.63 -24.57 -4.33
C LEU A 65 1.29 -23.51 -5.40
N LEU A 66 0.87 -23.95 -6.59
CA LEU A 66 0.44 -23.04 -7.66
C LEU A 66 -0.81 -22.24 -7.26
N GLY A 67 -1.79 -22.90 -6.62
CA GLY A 67 -2.98 -22.23 -6.08
C GLY A 67 -2.63 -21.17 -5.04
N TYR A 68 -1.71 -21.48 -4.12
CA TYR A 68 -1.20 -20.49 -3.17
C TYR A 68 -0.52 -19.32 -3.89
N ALA A 69 0.35 -19.59 -4.86
CA ALA A 69 1.04 -18.55 -5.62
C ALA A 69 0.05 -17.61 -6.34
N ALA A 70 -0.99 -18.17 -6.98
CA ALA A 70 -2.04 -17.40 -7.62
C ALA A 70 -2.83 -16.55 -6.60
N ALA A 71 -3.23 -17.13 -5.47
CA ALA A 71 -3.92 -16.40 -4.41
C ALA A 71 -3.07 -15.26 -3.84
N TYR A 72 -1.76 -15.48 -3.67
CA TYR A 72 -0.82 -14.47 -3.20
C TYR A 72 -0.64 -13.32 -4.19
N LEU A 73 -0.58 -13.61 -5.50
CA LEU A 73 -0.54 -12.57 -6.54
C LEU A 73 -1.82 -11.74 -6.54
N VAL A 74 -2.98 -12.37 -6.43
CA VAL A 74 -4.27 -11.65 -6.32
C VAL A 74 -4.28 -10.75 -5.08
N PHE A 75 -3.85 -11.28 -3.93
CA PHE A 75 -3.73 -10.52 -2.69
C PHE A 75 -2.84 -9.28 -2.86
N LEU A 76 -1.64 -9.43 -3.43
CA LEU A 76 -0.74 -8.31 -3.69
C LEU A 76 -1.33 -7.31 -4.69
N SER A 77 -2.01 -7.77 -5.73
CA SER A 77 -2.70 -6.89 -6.68
C SER A 77 -3.81 -6.07 -6.01
N VAL A 78 -4.59 -6.68 -5.10
CA VAL A 78 -5.64 -5.98 -4.36
C VAL A 78 -5.03 -4.95 -3.41
N LEU A 79 -4.01 -5.31 -2.62
CA LEU A 79 -3.35 -4.35 -1.74
C LEU A 79 -2.70 -3.21 -2.52
N GLY A 80 -1.92 -3.52 -3.56
CA GLY A 80 -1.31 -2.51 -4.41
C GLY A 80 -2.34 -1.58 -5.05
N PHE A 81 -3.50 -2.10 -5.45
CA PHE A 81 -4.63 -1.31 -5.95
C PHE A 81 -5.19 -0.35 -4.89
N MET A 82 -5.46 -0.86 -3.69
CA MET A 82 -6.01 -0.04 -2.61
C MET A 82 -5.01 1.05 -2.18
N ASP A 83 -3.76 0.68 -1.94
CA ASP A 83 -2.72 1.60 -1.44
C ASP A 83 -2.39 2.69 -2.47
N SER A 84 -2.56 2.40 -3.77
CA SER A 84 -2.23 3.35 -4.85
C SER A 84 -2.99 4.67 -4.75
N PHE A 85 -4.19 4.69 -4.16
CA PHE A 85 -5.08 5.86 -4.23
C PHE A 85 -5.48 6.44 -2.88
N GLN A 86 -5.02 5.84 -1.78
CA GLN A 86 -5.37 6.25 -0.43
C GLN A 86 -4.70 7.56 0.00
N HIS A 87 -3.52 7.87 -0.57
CA HIS A 87 -2.74 9.05 -0.23
C HIS A 87 -2.21 9.79 -1.46
N ARG A 88 -2.13 11.12 -1.34
CA ARG A 88 -1.33 11.98 -2.20
C ARG A 88 -0.31 12.74 -1.37
N TYR A 89 0.72 12.01 -0.92
CA TYR A 89 1.82 12.60 -0.15
C TYR A 89 3.11 12.62 -0.96
N LEU A 90 4.05 13.44 -0.51
CA LEU A 90 5.43 13.33 -0.93
C LEU A 90 6.03 12.05 -0.33
N LEU A 91 6.85 11.35 -1.11
CA LEU A 91 7.49 10.13 -0.66
C LEU A 91 8.54 10.45 0.41
N LEU A 92 8.36 9.89 1.61
CA LEU A 92 9.34 9.94 2.67
C LEU A 92 10.18 8.66 2.61
N THR A 93 11.43 8.78 2.16
CA THR A 93 12.40 7.67 2.15
C THR A 93 13.32 7.75 3.37
N GLY A 94 13.66 6.60 3.97
CA GLY A 94 14.65 6.54 5.06
C GLY A 94 14.06 6.74 6.44
N LEU A 95 12.81 6.28 6.67
CA LEU A 95 12.23 6.27 8.02
C LEU A 95 12.91 5.23 8.93
N ASP A 96 13.63 4.28 8.33
CA ASP A 96 14.48 3.30 9.02
C ASP A 96 15.73 3.94 9.68
N ALA A 97 16.07 5.18 9.33
CA ALA A 97 17.21 5.89 9.90
C ALA A 97 16.87 6.47 11.29
N GLY A 98 17.89 6.64 12.13
CA GLY A 98 17.71 7.25 13.45
C GLY A 98 17.09 8.66 13.35
N ARG A 99 16.42 9.14 14.41
CA ARG A 99 15.73 10.45 14.43
C ARG A 99 16.58 11.63 13.93
N ALA A 100 17.91 11.56 14.09
CA ALA A 100 18.86 12.56 13.60
C ALA A 100 18.97 12.63 12.07
N GLU A 101 18.76 11.51 11.39
CA GLU A 101 18.80 11.33 9.94
C GLU A 101 17.38 11.30 9.33
N SER A 102 16.36 11.52 10.16
CA SER A 102 14.97 11.48 9.71
C SER A 102 14.78 12.47 8.57
N PRO A 103 14.17 12.01 7.45
CA PRO A 103 13.97 12.86 6.30
C PRO A 103 13.08 14.07 6.68
N THR A 104 12.21 13.96 7.69
CA THR A 104 11.36 15.07 8.14
C THR A 104 12.08 16.17 8.94
N ARG A 105 13.40 16.05 9.16
CA ARG A 105 14.17 17.06 9.93
C ARG A 105 14.34 18.38 9.17
N ASP A 106 14.55 18.32 7.85
CA ASP A 106 14.58 19.51 7.01
C ASP A 106 13.14 19.87 6.62
N THR A 107 12.52 20.76 7.38
CA THR A 107 11.14 21.19 7.13
C THR A 107 11.00 22.08 5.91
N GLY A 108 12.10 22.68 5.42
CA GLY A 108 12.09 23.60 4.28
C GLY A 108 11.80 22.95 2.94
N ARG A 109 11.93 21.62 2.86
CA ARG A 109 11.61 20.82 1.67
C ARG A 109 10.11 20.53 1.51
N PHE A 110 9.29 20.89 2.50
CA PHE A 110 7.86 20.64 2.49
C PHE A 110 7.08 21.95 2.39
N PRO A 111 5.89 21.93 1.78
CA PRO A 111 5.00 23.10 1.80
C PRO A 111 4.58 23.44 3.24
N THR A 112 4.26 24.70 3.47
CA THR A 112 3.74 25.18 4.74
C THR A 112 2.49 24.39 5.13
N GLY A 113 2.47 23.84 6.34
CA GLY A 113 1.34 23.06 6.85
C GLY A 113 1.33 21.57 6.45
N TYR A 114 2.39 21.04 5.80
CA TYR A 114 2.48 19.62 5.40
C TYR A 114 2.18 18.63 6.54
N PHE A 115 2.62 18.93 7.76
CA PHE A 115 2.38 18.06 8.94
C PHE A 115 1.13 18.44 9.74
N SER A 116 0.25 19.27 9.17
CA SER A 116 -1.01 19.65 9.82
C SER A 116 -2.09 18.61 9.57
N ARG A 117 -3.06 18.57 10.49
CA ARG A 117 -4.27 17.75 10.33
C ARG A 117 -5.05 18.09 9.06
N GLN A 118 -5.14 19.39 8.76
CA GLN A 118 -5.81 19.89 7.55
C GLN A 118 -5.17 19.33 6.27
N TYR A 119 -3.83 19.30 6.21
CA TYR A 119 -3.13 18.72 5.06
C TYR A 119 -3.39 17.21 4.95
N GLU A 120 -3.34 16.47 6.06
CA GLU A 120 -3.66 15.04 6.08
C GLU A 120 -5.07 14.75 5.56
N ASP A 121 -6.08 15.50 6.02
CA ASP A 121 -7.47 15.32 5.60
C ASP A 121 -7.68 15.64 4.11
N GLN A 122 -6.95 16.59 3.54
CA GLN A 122 -7.03 16.96 2.11
C GLN A 122 -6.35 15.96 1.17
N HIS A 123 -5.33 15.24 1.66
CA HIS A 123 -4.51 14.34 0.86
C HIS A 123 -4.74 12.86 1.17
N THR A 124 -5.72 12.54 2.02
CA THR A 124 -6.14 11.17 2.36
C THR A 124 -7.54 10.88 1.86
N TYR A 125 -7.67 9.82 1.05
CA TYR A 125 -8.90 9.49 0.34
C TYR A 125 -9.49 8.16 0.79
N SER A 126 -10.80 8.13 0.99
CA SER A 126 -11.58 6.89 1.02
C SER A 126 -11.83 6.40 -0.41
N ASN A 127 -11.10 5.37 -0.83
CA ASN A 127 -11.18 4.77 -2.15
C ASN A 127 -12.18 3.59 -2.18
N LEU A 128 -13.45 3.88 -1.88
CA LEU A 128 -14.51 2.88 -1.76
C LEU A 128 -14.65 2.01 -3.01
N LEU A 129 -14.82 0.69 -2.80
CA LEU A 129 -15.23 -0.22 -3.87
C LEU A 129 -16.66 0.07 -4.31
N SER A 130 -17.54 0.43 -3.37
CA SER A 130 -18.88 0.90 -3.66
C SER A 130 -19.46 1.78 -2.55
N ALA A 131 -19.91 2.98 -2.92
CA ALA A 131 -20.75 3.82 -2.06
C ALA A 131 -22.20 3.32 -2.06
N ARG A 132 -22.71 2.84 -3.21
CA ARG A 132 -24.09 2.36 -3.36
C ARG A 132 -24.35 1.06 -2.59
N TRP A 133 -23.37 0.16 -2.55
CA TRP A 133 -23.47 -1.14 -1.88
C TRP A 133 -22.35 -1.30 -0.85
N PRO A 134 -22.45 -0.70 0.34
CA PRO A 134 -21.37 -0.67 1.33
C PRO A 134 -20.81 -2.04 1.73
N ARG A 135 -21.63 -3.11 1.64
CA ARG A 135 -21.20 -4.49 1.90
C ARG A 135 -20.07 -4.95 0.98
N LEU A 136 -19.94 -4.41 -0.23
CA LEU A 136 -18.83 -4.74 -1.13
C LEU A 136 -17.48 -4.29 -0.57
N ASN A 137 -17.44 -3.26 0.27
CA ASN A 137 -16.20 -2.81 0.92
C ASN A 137 -15.69 -3.84 1.96
N LEU A 138 -16.51 -4.81 2.39
CA LEU A 138 -16.07 -5.92 3.24
C LEU A 138 -15.09 -6.87 2.54
N LEU A 139 -15.05 -6.88 1.20
CA LEU A 139 -14.06 -7.66 0.44
C LEU A 139 -12.62 -7.24 0.76
N VAL A 140 -12.44 -5.99 1.20
CA VAL A 140 -11.17 -5.44 1.68
C VAL A 140 -11.26 -5.10 3.17
N LEU A 141 -12.14 -5.78 3.92
CA LEU A 141 -12.35 -5.55 5.35
C LEU A 141 -12.59 -4.07 5.69
N ASN A 142 -13.35 -3.34 4.87
CA ASN A 142 -13.60 -1.90 5.02
C ASN A 142 -12.35 -1.00 5.05
N PHE A 143 -11.18 -1.52 4.65
CA PHE A 143 -9.95 -0.75 4.52
C PHE A 143 -10.08 0.46 3.57
N ALA A 144 -11.02 0.39 2.62
CA ALA A 144 -11.33 1.48 1.70
C ALA A 144 -11.84 2.76 2.38
N TYR A 145 -12.34 2.68 3.62
CA TYR A 145 -12.76 3.84 4.43
C TYR A 145 -11.57 4.51 5.10
N HIS A 146 -10.57 4.87 4.28
CA HIS A 146 -9.24 5.20 4.76
C HIS A 146 -9.15 6.59 5.40
N ASN A 147 -9.93 7.55 4.92
CA ASN A 147 -9.96 8.89 5.50
C ASN A 147 -10.44 8.87 6.97
N VAL A 148 -11.57 8.21 7.25
CA VAL A 148 -12.06 8.07 8.63
C VAL A 148 -11.22 7.14 9.50
N HIS A 149 -10.49 6.19 8.88
CA HIS A 149 -9.47 5.43 9.60
C HIS A 149 -8.33 6.37 10.08
N HIS A 150 -7.87 7.31 9.26
CA HIS A 150 -6.89 8.32 9.69
C HIS A 150 -7.41 9.28 10.77
N GLN A 151 -8.72 9.54 10.81
CA GLN A 151 -9.34 10.31 11.90
C GLN A 151 -9.41 9.52 13.20
N LYS A 152 -9.76 8.22 13.13
CA LYS A 152 -9.96 7.35 14.29
C LYS A 152 -9.26 6.01 14.09
N PRO A 153 -7.91 5.96 14.15
CA PRO A 153 -7.14 4.77 13.77
C PRO A 153 -7.33 3.58 14.70
N MET A 154 -7.82 3.84 15.92
CA MET A 154 -8.11 2.80 16.92
C MET A 154 -9.48 2.16 16.75
N GLU A 155 -10.35 2.68 15.87
CA GLU A 155 -11.67 2.12 15.64
C GLU A 155 -11.58 0.85 14.79
N PRO A 156 -12.32 -0.22 15.15
CA PRO A 156 -12.26 -1.46 14.40
C PRO A 156 -12.92 -1.29 13.03
N TRP A 157 -12.41 -2.03 12.06
CA TRP A 157 -12.78 -1.91 10.65
C TRP A 157 -14.29 -2.03 10.36
N TYR A 158 -15.04 -2.79 11.16
CA TYR A 158 -16.49 -2.94 10.98
C TYR A 158 -17.29 -1.68 11.33
N ARG A 159 -16.72 -0.74 12.09
CA ARG A 159 -17.35 0.55 12.45
C ARG A 159 -17.08 1.66 11.44
N LEU A 160 -16.04 1.53 10.61
CA LEU A 160 -15.65 2.57 9.64
C LEU A 160 -16.79 3.00 8.71
N PRO A 161 -17.67 2.11 8.20
CA PRO A 161 -18.81 2.56 7.38
C PRO A 161 -19.79 3.46 8.12
N ALA A 162 -19.95 3.28 9.44
CA ALA A 162 -20.80 4.15 10.25
C ALA A 162 -20.12 5.50 10.49
N LEU A 163 -18.85 5.49 10.89
CA LEU A 163 -18.06 6.70 11.09
C LEU A 163 -17.97 7.56 9.84
N HIS A 164 -17.83 6.94 8.67
CA HIS A 164 -17.85 7.63 7.37
C HIS A 164 -19.18 8.33 7.08
N ARG A 165 -20.32 7.73 7.46
CA ARG A 165 -21.63 8.40 7.33
C ARG A 165 -21.78 9.53 8.32
N ASP A 166 -21.35 9.33 9.57
CA ASP A 166 -21.42 10.33 10.62
C ASP A 166 -20.55 11.55 10.27
N ALA A 167 -19.36 11.33 9.73
CA ALA A 167 -18.46 12.37 9.23
C ALA A 167 -19.12 13.20 8.11
N ILE A 168 -19.70 12.53 7.10
CA ILE A 168 -20.44 13.23 6.03
C ILE A 168 -21.63 14.01 6.59
N ALA A 169 -22.40 13.43 7.52
CA ALA A 169 -23.56 14.08 8.12
C ALA A 169 -23.18 15.28 9.03
N GLY A 170 -21.97 15.27 9.57
CA GLY A 170 -21.40 16.34 10.38
C GLY A 170 -20.62 17.39 9.59
N ASP A 171 -20.71 17.39 8.25
CA ASP A 171 -19.94 18.25 7.35
C ASP A 171 -18.42 18.16 7.53
N GLU A 172 -17.91 17.01 8.00
CA GLU A 172 -16.48 16.74 8.07
C GLU A 172 -15.90 16.54 6.64
N PRO A 173 -14.65 16.96 6.39
CA PRO A 173 -14.03 16.83 5.08
C PRO A 173 -13.70 15.37 4.78
N VAL A 174 -14.57 14.72 3.99
CA VAL A 174 -14.38 13.35 3.52
C VAL A 174 -14.05 13.36 2.02
N GLN A 175 -12.82 12.94 1.69
CA GLN A 175 -12.39 12.81 0.30
C GLN A 175 -12.74 11.40 -0.22
N GLU A 176 -13.67 11.28 -1.15
CA GLU A 176 -13.99 10.01 -1.81
C GLU A 176 -13.43 9.94 -3.23
N LEU A 177 -12.87 8.79 -3.61
CA LEU A 177 -12.45 8.52 -4.99
C LEU A 177 -13.36 7.48 -5.65
N PRO A 178 -14.08 7.80 -6.74
CA PRO A 178 -14.98 6.84 -7.38
C PRO A 178 -14.25 5.62 -7.96
N ILE A 179 -14.78 4.42 -7.74
CA ILE A 179 -14.17 3.15 -8.19
C ILE A 179 -13.90 3.09 -9.70
N GLY A 180 -14.75 3.70 -10.52
CA GLY A 180 -14.54 3.77 -11.97
C GLY A 180 -13.29 4.56 -12.35
N GLN A 181 -13.03 5.66 -11.62
CA GLN A 181 -11.79 6.42 -11.77
C GLN A 181 -10.60 5.60 -11.27
N GLN A 182 -10.71 4.95 -10.11
CA GLN A 182 -9.65 4.11 -9.56
C GLN A 182 -9.23 3.01 -10.56
N ILE A 183 -10.16 2.23 -11.11
CA ILE A 183 -9.86 1.16 -12.06
C ILE A 183 -9.22 1.73 -13.33
N ARG A 184 -9.83 2.77 -13.91
CA ARG A 184 -9.33 3.39 -15.14
C ARG A 184 -7.89 3.88 -14.96
N ASP A 185 -7.65 4.66 -13.91
CA ASP A 185 -6.36 5.26 -13.65
C ASP A 185 -5.34 4.17 -13.24
N TYR A 186 -5.79 3.12 -12.53
CA TYR A 186 -4.94 2.01 -12.13
C TYR A 186 -4.33 1.30 -13.33
N TRP A 187 -5.16 0.98 -14.32
CA TRP A 187 -4.73 0.30 -15.53
C TRP A 187 -4.03 1.23 -16.52
N ARG A 188 -4.54 2.46 -16.69
CA ARG A 188 -3.93 3.46 -17.59
C ARG A 188 -2.50 3.79 -17.19
N TYR A 189 -2.25 3.97 -15.89
CA TYR A 189 -0.96 4.39 -15.38
C TYR A 189 -0.11 3.25 -14.79
N ARG A 190 -0.51 1.97 -14.92
CA ARG A 190 0.17 0.84 -14.27
C ARG A 190 1.70 0.83 -14.41
N VAL A 191 2.23 1.08 -15.62
CA VAL A 191 3.69 1.13 -15.86
C VAL A 191 4.27 2.49 -15.46
N ALA A 192 3.56 3.58 -15.77
CA ALA A 192 4.01 4.94 -15.47
C ALA A 192 4.18 5.16 -13.95
N ARG A 193 3.29 4.58 -13.14
CA ARG A 193 3.29 4.68 -11.68
C ARG A 193 4.59 4.22 -11.04
N VAL A 194 5.22 3.19 -11.60
CA VAL A 194 6.47 2.60 -11.09
C VAL A 194 7.60 3.63 -10.96
N MET A 195 7.63 4.60 -11.87
CA MET A 195 8.69 5.62 -11.95
C MET A 195 8.15 7.04 -11.73
N ALA A 196 6.86 7.17 -11.44
CA ALA A 196 6.25 8.48 -11.25
C ALA A 196 6.80 9.10 -9.97
N PRO A 197 7.24 10.37 -10.00
CA PRO A 197 7.55 11.06 -8.76
C PRO A 197 6.28 11.14 -7.91
N ALA A 198 6.43 10.94 -6.61
CA ALA A 198 5.34 11.22 -5.68
C ALA A 198 5.00 12.71 -5.76
N THR A 199 3.71 13.01 -5.76
CA THR A 199 3.18 14.37 -5.85
C THR A 199 2.03 14.52 -4.88
N ASP A 200 1.99 15.67 -4.24
CA ASP A 200 0.89 16.13 -3.39
C ASP A 200 -0.03 17.13 -4.13
N SER A 201 0.14 17.29 -5.45
CA SER A 201 -0.72 18.18 -6.21
C SER A 201 -2.17 17.69 -6.25
N LEU A 202 -3.09 18.52 -5.78
CA LEU A 202 -4.54 18.28 -5.85
C LEU A 202 -5.12 18.59 -7.24
N ASP A 203 -4.52 19.54 -7.96
CA ASP A 203 -4.99 20.05 -9.27
C ASP A 203 -4.70 19.11 -10.45
N SER A 204 -3.95 18.03 -10.22
CA SER A 204 -3.66 17.04 -11.25
C SER A 204 -4.95 16.29 -11.66
N SER A 205 -5.41 16.54 -12.89
CA SER A 205 -6.53 15.83 -13.52
C SER A 205 -6.28 14.32 -13.67
N ALA A 206 -5.02 13.89 -13.57
CA ALA A 206 -4.60 12.49 -13.58
C ALA A 206 -4.16 12.02 -12.19
N ASN A 207 -4.88 11.05 -11.61
CA ASN A 207 -4.41 10.37 -10.40
C ASN A 207 -3.51 9.18 -10.80
N ILE A 208 -2.20 9.41 -10.91
CA ILE A 208 -1.25 8.34 -11.28
C ILE A 208 -1.21 7.25 -10.21
N GLY A 209 -1.47 7.62 -8.95
CA GLY A 209 -1.37 6.78 -7.76
C GLY A 209 0.09 6.52 -7.32
N ALA A 210 0.27 5.91 -6.16
CA ALA A 210 1.58 5.51 -5.63
C ALA A 210 1.87 4.02 -5.87
N ALA A 211 3.13 3.66 -6.11
CA ALA A 211 3.56 2.26 -6.25
C ALA A 211 4.58 1.89 -5.17
N GLY A 212 4.53 0.66 -4.66
CA GLY A 212 5.51 0.18 -3.69
C GLY A 212 5.50 0.88 -2.33
N VAL A 213 4.37 1.50 -1.97
CA VAL A 213 4.13 2.19 -0.67
C VAL A 213 3.27 1.33 0.28
N SER A 214 3.15 0.03 -0.01
CA SER A 214 2.25 -0.85 0.73
C SER A 214 2.73 -1.08 2.17
N PHE A 215 1.80 -1.38 3.08
CA PHE A 215 2.09 -1.82 4.46
C PHE A 215 3.09 -3.00 4.52
N LEU A 216 3.28 -3.70 3.41
CA LEU A 216 4.22 -4.82 3.27
C LEU A 216 5.67 -4.40 2.99
N THR A 217 5.94 -3.09 2.88
CA THR A 217 7.21 -2.53 2.42
C THR A 217 7.58 -1.31 3.29
N PRO A 218 8.53 -1.42 4.24
CA PRO A 218 9.07 -0.27 4.94
C PRO A 218 9.86 0.61 3.95
N LEU A 219 9.67 1.93 4.06
CA LEU A 219 10.36 2.96 3.27
C LEU A 219 11.39 3.72 4.11
#